data_AF-A0A1I5Y4R6-F1
#
_entry.id   AF-A0A1I5Y4R6-F1
#
_cell.length_a   1.000
_cell.length_b   1.000
_cell.length_c   1.000
_cell.angle_alpha   90.00
_cell.angle_beta   90.00
_cell.angle_gamma   90.00
#
_symmetry.space_group_name_H-M   'P 1'
#
loop_
_entity.id
_entity.type
_entity.pdbx_description
1 polymer ?
#
loop_
_entity_poly.entity_id
_entity_poly.type
_entity_poly.pdbx_seq_one_letter_code
_entity_poly.pdbx_strand_id
1 'polypeptide(L)' 'MSIIHQKDKRSGITYVYECKSFWDKEKKQSRSKRTLIGRLNEETGE' A
#
# COMPACT_ATOMS: atom_id res chain seq x y z
N MET A 1 8.53 7.56 2.79
CA MET A 1 7.12 7.16 2.65
C MET A 1 6.89 6.86 1.19
N SER A 2 6.31 5.71 0.86
CA SER A 2 6.27 5.20 -0.52
C SER A 2 4.90 4.67 -0.85
N ILE A 3 4.37 5.01 -2.03
CA ILE A 3 3.09 4.50 -2.53
C ILE A 3 3.38 3.23 -3.34
N ILE A 4 2.66 2.16 -3.03
CA ILE A 4 2.80 0.84 -3.64
C ILE A 4 1.48 0.53 -4.33
N HIS A 5 1.54 0.30 -5.64
CA HIS A 5 0.40 -0.11 -6.44
C HIS A 5 0.47 -1.62 -6.60
N GLN A 6 -0.55 -2.32 -6.10
CA GLN A 6 -0.68 -3.76 -6.22
C GLN A 6 -1.87 -4.09 -7.09
N LYS A 7 -1.60 -4.44 -8.35
CA LYS A 7 -2.61 -4.87 -9.30
C LYS A 7 -3.01 -6.32 -9.03
N ASP A 8 -4.28 -6.52 -8.68
CA ASP A 8 -4.88 -7.84 -8.65
C ASP A 8 -5.18 -8.29 -10.09
N LYS A 9 -4.54 -9.38 -10.52
CA LYS A 9 -4.66 -9.90 -11.88
C LYS A 9 -5.98 -10.63 -12.15
N ARG A 10 -6.72 -11.02 -11.11
CA ARG A 10 -7.98 -11.77 -11.25
C ARG A 10 -9.14 -10.82 -11.48
N SER A 11 -9.18 -9.72 -10.74
CA SER A 11 -10.27 -8.73 -10.81
C SER A 11 -9.90 -7.46 -11.57
N GLY A 12 -8.63 -7.28 -11.98
CA GLY A 12 -8.18 -6.05 -12.65
C GLY A 12 -8.10 -4.82 -11.74
N ILE A 13 -8.32 -4.99 -10.43
CA ILE A 13 -8.35 -3.91 -9.45
C ILE A 13 -6.93 -3.61 -8.98
N THR A 14 -6.53 -2.35 -9.03
CA THR A 14 -5.25 -1.88 -8.49
C THR A 14 -5.45 -1.34 -7.09
N TYR A 15 -4.96 -2.07 -6.10
CA TYR A 15 -4.97 -1.62 -4.71
C TYR A 15 -3.79 -0.69 -4.45
N VAL A 16 -4.06 0.46 -3.86
CA VAL A 16 -3.05 1.46 -3.52
C VAL A 16 -2.76 1.35 -2.03
N TYR A 17 -1.49 1.06 -1.72
CA TYR A 17 -0.98 0.96 -0.36
C TYR A 17 0.01 2.08 -0.07
N GLU A 18 -0.18 2.74 1.05
CA GLU A 18 0.78 3.66 1.61
C GLU A 18 1.74 2.91 2.53
N CYS A 19 3.03 2.95 2.21
CA CYS A 19 4.08 2.39 3.03
C CYS A 19 4.75 3.48 3.88
N LYS A 20 4.50 3.42 5.19
CA LYS A 20 5.15 4.25 6.20
C LYS A 20 6.22 3.43 6.91
N SER A 21 7.48 3.77 6.66
CA SER A 21 8.61 3.30 7.46
C SER A 21 8.76 4.20 8.69
N PHE A 22 8.83 3.59 9.87
CA PHE A 22 9.05 4.28 11.13
C PHE A 22 10.04 3.49 11.99
N TRP A 23 10.75 4.22 12.85
CA TRP A 23 11.64 3.61 13.83
C TRP A 23 10.83 3.19 15.05
N ASP A 24 10.71 1.89 15.27
CA ASP A 24 10.05 1.35 16.44
C ASP A 24 11.01 1.43 17.63
N LYS A 25 10.76 2.38 18.54
CA LYS A 25 11.63 2.63 19.70
C LYS A 25 11.56 1.51 20.74
N GLU A 26 10.42 0.83 20.85
CA GLU A 26 10.22 -0.28 21.79
C GLU A 26 11.05 -1.49 21.37
N LYS A 27 10.97 -1.86 20.09
CA LYS A 27 11.67 -3.02 19.53
C LYS A 27 13.04 -2.68 18.94
N LYS A 28 13.45 -1.40 18.99
CA LYS A 28 14.73 -0.86 18.49
C LYS A 28 15.06 -1.31 17.06
N GLN A 29 14.05 -1.33 16.18
CA GLN A 29 14.22 -1.76 14.80
C GLN A 29 13.36 -0.91 13.85
N SER A 30 13.82 -0.76 12.61
CA SER A 30 13.05 -0.17 11.53
C SER A 30 11.88 -1.08 11.17
N ARG A 31 10.67 -0.54 11.21
CA ARG A 31 9.44 -1.23 10.81
C ARG A 31 8.77 -0.47 9.69
N SER A 32 8.03 -1.21 8.89
CA SER A 32 7.24 -0.67 7.79
C SER A 32 5.80 -1.10 8.00
N LYS A 33 4.86 -0.16 8.02
CA LYS A 33 3.43 -0.45 8.01
C LYS A 33 2.86 -0.07 6.65
N ARG A 34 2.12 -1.01 6.07
CA ARG A 34 1.33 -0.78 4.85
C ARG A 34 -0.11 -0.52 5.24
N THR A 35 -0.64 0.61 4.83
CA THR A 35 -2.04 0.99 5.00
C THR A 35 -2.70 1.01 3.64
N LEU A 36 -3.85 0.35 3.50
CA LEU A 36 -4.65 0.47 2.29
C LEU A 36 -5.24 1.89 2.25
N ILE A 37 -4.87 2.67 1.23
CA ILE A 37 -5.33 4.05 1.05
C ILE A 37 -6.40 4.17 -0.03
N GLY A 38 -6.48 3.21 -0.95
CA GLY A 38 -7.50 3.23 -1.98
C GLY A 38 -7.46 2.01 -2.89
N ARG A 39 -8.42 1.97 -3.81
CA ARG A 39 -8.48 1.02 -4.93
C ARG A 39 -8.74 1.84 -6.19
N LEU A 40 -8.00 1.53 -7.25
CA LEU A 40 -8.18 2.04 -8.61
C LEU A 40 -8.76 0.90 -9.44
N ASN A 41 -9.90 1.12 -10.07
CA ASN A 41 -10.46 0.15 -11.01
C ASN A 41 -10.02 0.52 -12.43
N GLU A 42 -9.24 -0.37 -13.05
CA GLU A 42 -8.75 -0.16 -14.42
C GLU A 42 -9.89 -0.19 -15.45
N GLU A 43 -11.02 -0.83 -15.12
CA GLU A 43 -12.23 -0.87 -15.97
C GLU A 43 -13.05 0.43 -15.97
N THR A 44 -13.00 1.22 -14.89
CA THR A 44 -13.84 2.43 -14.76
C THR A 44 -13.05 3.72 -14.82
N GLY A 45 -11.71 3.68 -14.75
CA GLY A 45 -10.89 4.89 -14.76
C GLY A 45 -11.06 5.77 -13.51
N GLU A 46 -11.60 5.19 -12.44
CA GLU A 46 -11.79 5.80 -11.11
C GLU A 46 -10.99 5.04 -10.04
#